data_AF-A0A0Q5LC63-F1
#
_entry.id   AF-A0A0Q5LC63-F1
#
_cell.length_a   1.000
_cell.length_b   1.000
_cell.length_c   1.000
_cell.angle_alpha   90.00
_cell.angle_beta   90.00
_cell.angle_gamma   90.00
#
_symmetry.space_group_name_H-M   'P 1'
#
loop_
_entity.id
_entity.type
_entity.pdbx_description
1 polymer ?
#
loop_
_entity_poly.entity_id
_entity_poly.type
_entity_poly.pdbx_seq_one_letter_code
_entity_poly.pdbx_strand_id
1 'polypeptide(L)'
;MADVETDELRAFATKAAAARGDFGSPVVAQSSGLGEDWVDAAVARFGDTWTTALGRRLGDVDMLAENLRQTAEVFDRGDEASSSELDQMIWSESDY
;
A
#
# COMPACT_ATOMS: atom_id res chain seq x y z
N MET A 1 23.64 -4.72 12.64
CA MET A 1 22.50 -3.84 12.34
C MET A 1 22.01 -4.29 10.97
N ALA A 2 20.81 -4.84 10.85
CA ALA A 2 20.32 -5.21 9.53
C ALA A 2 20.00 -3.90 8.82
N ASP A 3 20.79 -3.54 7.79
CA ASP A 3 20.38 -2.50 6.86
C ASP A 3 19.01 -2.90 6.34
N VAL A 4 17.99 -2.13 6.72
CA VAL A 4 16.70 -2.27 6.07
C VAL A 4 16.94 -1.75 4.66
N GLU A 5 16.92 -2.63 3.67
CA GLU A 5 17.02 -2.23 2.27
C GLU A 5 15.77 -1.39 1.93
N THR A 6 15.87 -0.07 2.09
CA THR A 6 14.76 0.86 1.83
C THR A 6 14.31 0.78 0.36
N ASP A 7 15.19 0.35 -0.53
CA ASP A 7 14.89 -0.02 -1.90
C ASP A 7 13.93 -1.22 -2.02
N GLU A 8 14.05 -2.23 -1.16
CA GLU A 8 13.13 -3.36 -1.13
C GLU A 8 11.73 -2.93 -0.67
N LEU A 9 11.66 -2.04 0.33
CA LEU A 9 10.39 -1.44 0.77
C LEU A 9 9.71 -0.64 -0.35
N ARG A 10 10.47 0.19 -1.09
CA ARG A 10 9.97 0.94 -2.26
C ARG A 10 9.53 0.01 -3.39
N ALA A 11 10.27 -1.08 -3.62
CA ALA A 11 9.93 -2.09 -4.62
C ALA A 11 8.61 -2.79 -4.25
N PHE A 12 8.42 -3.18 -2.99
CA PHE A 12 7.15 -3.76 -2.53
C PHE A 12 5.99 -2.77 -2.60
N ALA A 13 6.19 -1.51 -2.24
CA ALA A 13 5.17 -0.48 -2.39
C ALA A 13 4.73 -0.31 -3.85
N THR A 14 5.69 -0.32 -4.78
CA THR A 14 5.45 -0.24 -6.22
C THR A 14 4.68 -1.47 -6.72
N LYS A 15 5.06 -2.66 -6.26
CA LYS A 15 4.37 -3.92 -6.60
C LYS A 15 2.93 -3.95 -6.08
N ALA A 16 2.70 -3.46 -4.86
CA ALA A 16 1.35 -3.37 -4.28
C ALA A 16 0.47 -2.40 -5.09
N ALA A 17 1.00 -1.23 -5.47
CA ALA A 17 0.30 -0.27 -6.33
C ALA A 17 0.02 -0.81 -7.74
N ALA A 18 0.95 -1.57 -8.33
CA ALA A 18 0.73 -2.23 -9.61
C ALA A 18 -0.39 -3.28 -9.51
N ALA A 19 -0.34 -4.15 -8.49
CA ALA A 19 -1.38 -5.14 -8.25
C ALA A 19 -2.76 -4.49 -8.05
N ARG A 20 -2.82 -3.36 -7.32
CA ARG A 20 -4.04 -2.56 -7.18
C ARG A 20 -4.59 -2.11 -8.53
N GLY A 21 -3.72 -1.67 -9.44
CA GLY A 21 -4.09 -1.25 -10.79
C GLY A 21 -4.64 -2.39 -11.64
N ASP A 22 -4.04 -3.58 -11.55
CA ASP A 22 -4.43 -4.76 -12.32
C ASP A 22 -5.86 -5.25 -12.00
N PHE A 23 -6.34 -5.02 -10.77
CA PHE A 23 -7.69 -5.43 -10.36
C PHE A 23 -8.83 -4.60 -10.98
N GLY A 24 -8.54 -3.41 -11.53
CA GLY A 24 -9.55 -2.58 -12.18
C GLY A 24 -10.68 -2.12 -11.24
N SER A 25 -11.93 -2.17 -11.72
CA SER A 25 -13.11 -1.71 -10.97
C SER A 25 -13.59 -2.78 -9.99
N PRO A 26 -13.83 -2.43 -8.70
CA PRO A 26 -14.47 -3.34 -7.76
C PRO A 26 -15.97 -3.50 -8.03
N VAL A 27 -16.57 -2.62 -8.85
CA VAL A 27 -18.01 -2.58 -9.08
C VAL A 27 -18.42 -3.68 -10.04
N VAL A 28 -19.28 -4.58 -9.55
CA VAL A 28 -19.97 -5.56 -10.40
C VAL A 28 -21.21 -4.90 -10.99
N ALA A 29 -21.30 -4.87 -12.32
CA ALA A 29 -22.52 -4.42 -12.99
C ALA A 29 -23.69 -5.34 -12.60
N GLN A 30 -24.78 -4.75 -12.12
CA GLN A 30 -26.00 -5.51 -11.86
C GLN A 30 -26.62 -5.94 -13.20
N SER A 31 -26.89 -7.23 -13.35
CA SER A 31 -27.82 -7.68 -14.39
C SER A 31 -29.24 -7.50 -13.88
N SER A 32 -30.12 -7.02 -14.75
CA SER A 32 -31.55 -6.89 -14.48
C SER A 32 -32.36 -7.65 -15.53
N GLY A 33 -33.57 -8.07 -15.18
CA GLY A 33 -34.47 -8.73 -16.13
C GLY A 33 -34.16 -10.20 -16.32
N LEU A 34 -33.69 -10.91 -15.27
CA LEU A 34 -33.47 -12.35 -15.33
C LEU A 34 -34.77 -13.16 -15.25
N GLY A 35 -35.92 -12.50 -15.09
CA GLY A 35 -37.26 -13.07 -15.24
C GLY A 35 -37.89 -13.60 -13.95
N GLU A 36 -37.16 -13.59 -12.84
CA GLU A 36 -37.61 -14.04 -11.52
C GLU A 36 -37.14 -13.06 -10.44
N ASP A 37 -38.07 -12.46 -9.69
CA ASP A 37 -37.78 -11.39 -8.71
C ASP A 37 -36.74 -11.81 -7.66
N TRP A 38 -36.77 -13.09 -7.24
CA TRP A 38 -35.81 -13.61 -6.26
C TRP A 38 -34.40 -13.76 -6.84
N VAL A 39 -34.28 -14.01 -8.15
CA VAL A 39 -32.98 -14.09 -8.84
C VAL A 39 -32.38 -12.70 -8.96
N ASP A 40 -33.18 -11.71 -9.37
CA ASP A 40 -32.73 -10.32 -9.46
C ASP A 40 -32.28 -9.80 -8.08
N ALA A 41 -33.04 -10.11 -7.01
CA ALA A 41 -32.66 -9.77 -5.64
C ALA A 41 -31.35 -10.47 -5.20
N ALA A 42 -31.15 -11.74 -5.57
CA ALA A 42 -29.94 -12.48 -5.26
C ALA A 42 -28.71 -11.90 -5.98
N VAL A 43 -28.85 -11.54 -7.26
CA VAL A 43 -27.80 -10.90 -8.06
C VAL A 43 -27.46 -9.52 -7.50
N ALA A 44 -28.45 -8.71 -7.14
CA ALA A 44 -28.22 -7.41 -6.52
C ALA A 44 -27.42 -7.54 -5.21
N ARG A 45 -27.85 -8.45 -4.32
CA ARG A 45 -27.14 -8.72 -3.06
C ARG A 45 -25.71 -9.21 -3.27
N PHE A 46 -25.50 -10.09 -4.26
CA PHE A 46 -24.17 -10.55 -4.63
C PHE A 46 -23.29 -9.38 -5.10
N GLY A 47 -23.79 -8.56 -6.03
CA GLY A 47 -23.09 -7.40 -6.56
C GLY A 47 -22.68 -6.42 -5.46
N ASP A 48 -23.59 -6.10 -4.54
CA ASP A 48 -23.32 -5.19 -3.41
C ASP A 48 -22.27 -5.76 -2.46
N THR A 49 -22.40 -7.05 -2.12
CA THR A 49 -21.47 -7.73 -1.20
C THR A 49 -20.08 -7.81 -1.81
N TRP A 50 -19.99 -8.19 -3.09
CA TRP A 50 -18.74 -8.29 -3.81
C TRP A 50 -18.07 -6.93 -3.95
N THR A 51 -18.81 -5.92 -4.40
CA THR A 51 -18.31 -4.55 -4.58
C THR A 51 -17.76 -3.99 -3.27
N THR A 52 -18.50 -4.20 -2.17
CA THR A 52 -18.07 -3.77 -0.84
C THR A 52 -16.81 -4.50 -0.37
N ALA A 53 -16.80 -5.83 -0.46
CA ALA A 53 -15.69 -6.64 0.04
C ALA A 53 -14.41 -6.41 -0.76
N LEU A 54 -14.52 -6.35 -2.09
CA LEU A 54 -13.38 -6.08 -2.98
C LEU A 54 -12.88 -4.65 -2.80
N GLY A 55 -13.78 -3.67 -2.69
CA GLY A 55 -13.42 -2.28 -2.40
C GLY A 55 -12.59 -2.13 -1.12
N ARG A 56 -12.96 -2.83 -0.05
CA ARG A 56 -12.17 -2.86 1.21
C ARG A 56 -10.78 -3.45 1.00
N ARG A 57 -10.68 -4.60 0.34
CA ARG A 57 -9.39 -5.25 0.09
C ARG A 57 -8.47 -4.40 -0.78
N LEU A 58 -9.01 -3.72 -1.78
CA LEU A 58 -8.24 -2.80 -2.60
C LEU A 58 -7.73 -1.61 -1.77
N GLY A 59 -8.55 -1.08 -0.85
CA GLY A 59 -8.13 -0.08 0.12
C GLY A 59 -7.03 -0.57 1.08
N ASP A 60 -7.08 -1.84 1.50
CA ASP A 60 -6.03 -2.44 2.33
C ASP A 60 -4.69 -2.51 1.57
N VAL A 61 -4.72 -2.80 0.27
CA VAL A 61 -3.53 -2.80 -0.60
C VAL A 61 -2.97 -1.38 -0.78
N ASP A 62 -3.85 -0.39 -0.95
CA ASP A 62 -3.46 1.02 -1.04
C ASP A 62 -2.76 1.47 0.26
N MET A 63 -3.33 1.12 1.41
CA MET A 63 -2.75 1.41 2.72
C MET A 63 -1.42 0.69 2.94
N LEU A 64 -1.29 -0.57 2.51
CA LEU A 64 -0.02 -1.30 2.58
C LEU A 64 1.07 -0.61 1.76
N ALA A 65 0.76 -0.22 0.52
CA ALA A 65 1.71 0.48 -0.34
C ALA A 65 2.19 1.80 0.29
N GLU A 66 1.28 2.55 0.90
CA GLU A 66 1.60 3.80 1.58
C GLU A 66 2.48 3.59 2.81
N ASN A 67 2.11 2.63 3.67
CA ASN A 67 2.90 2.32 4.87
C ASN A 67 4.33 1.90 4.52
N LEU A 68 4.52 1.14 3.43
CA LEU A 68 5.85 0.75 2.95
C LEU A 68 6.68 1.97 2.51
N ARG A 69 6.08 2.94 1.81
CA ARG A 69 6.77 4.19 1.43
C ARG A 69 7.17 5.01 2.65
N GLN A 70 6.23 5.24 3.56
CA GLN A 70 6.48 5.99 4.79
C GLN A 70 7.56 5.33 5.65
N THR A 71 7.57 4.00 5.71
CA THR A 71 8.60 3.26 6.44
C THR A 71 9.97 3.48 5.82
N ALA A 72 10.10 3.39 4.48
CA ALA A 72 11.35 3.70 3.78
C ALA A 72 11.84 5.12 4.06
N GLU A 73 10.95 6.12 3.99
CA GLU A 73 11.27 7.53 4.27
C GLU A 73 11.71 7.79 5.71
N VAL A 74 11.20 7.02 6.68
CA VAL A 74 11.63 7.09 8.08
C VAL A 74 13.04 6.54 8.23
N PHE A 75 13.35 5.42 7.57
CA PHE A 75 14.71 4.85 7.58
C PHE A 75 15.72 5.77 6.92
N ASP A 76 15.43 6.32 5.73
CA ASP A 76 16.34 7.24 5.04
C ASP A 76 16.70 8.45 5.93
N ARG A 77 15.69 9.06 6.59
CA ARG A 77 15.92 10.17 7.51
C ARG A 77 16.72 9.77 8.75
N GLY A 78 16.56 8.53 9.21
CA GLY A 78 17.37 7.98 10.31
C GLY A 78 18.84 7.84 9.92
N ASP A 79 19.11 7.33 8.72
CA ASP A 79 20.47 7.14 8.20
C ASP A 79 21.16 8.49 7.93
N GLU A 80 20.44 9.47 7.41
CA GLU A 80 20.93 10.84 7.24
C GLU A 80 21.28 11.49 8.59
N ALA A 81 20.41 11.35 9.59
CA ALA A 81 20.64 11.89 10.93
C ALA A 81 21.86 11.23 11.60
N SER A 82 21.97 9.90 11.52
CA SER A 82 23.10 9.16 12.10
C SER A 82 24.42 9.51 11.41
N SER A 83 24.43 9.65 10.07
CA SER A 83 25.61 10.07 9.32
C SER A 83 26.04 11.49 9.69
N SER A 84 25.09 12.41 9.86
CA SER A 84 25.37 13.79 10.28
C SER A 84 25.94 13.86 11.70
N GLU A 85 25.47 13.04 12.63
CA GLU A 85 26.01 12.98 14.00
C GLU A 85 27.44 12.43 14.01
N LEU A 86 27.71 11.40 13.23
CA LEU A 86 29.06 10.83 13.09
C LEU A 86 30.05 11.84 12.49
N ASP A 87 29.65 12.57 11.45
CA ASP A 87 30.51 13.60 10.84
C ASP A 87 30.84 14.71 11.86
N GLN A 88 29.84 15.19 12.61
CA GLN A 88 30.08 16.17 13.68
C GLN A 88 31.04 15.67 14.76
N MET A 89 30.96 14.40 15.14
CA MET A 89 31.87 13.80 16.12
C MET A 89 33.31 13.72 15.60
N ILE A 90 33.51 13.32 14.35
CA ILE A 90 34.84 13.23 13.71
C ILE A 90 35.52 14.61 13.64
N TRP A 91 34.77 15.64 13.22
CA TRP A 91 35.33 16.99 13.12
C TRP A 91 35.56 17.64 14.48
N SER A 92 34.73 17.33 15.49
CA SER A 92 34.93 17.86 16.85
C SER A 92 36.08 17.20 17.61
N GLU A 93 36.46 15.95 17.29
CA GLU A 93 37.70 15.32 17.79
C GLU A 93 38.96 15.83 17.06
N SER A 94 38.84 16.37 15.84
CA SER A 94 39.98 16.84 15.05
C SER A 94 40.47 18.25 15.39
N ASP A 95 39.72 19.00 16.21
CA ASP A 95 40.06 20.36 16.67
C ASP A 95 40.92 20.38 17.96
N TYR A 96 41.49 19.24 18.36
CA TYR A 96 42.39 19.09 19.53
C TYR A 96 43.81 18.67 19.17
#